data_AF-A0A1G8HF73-F1
#
_entry.id   AF-A0A1G8HF73-F1
#
_cell.length_a   1.000
_cell.length_b   1.000
_cell.length_c   1.000
_cell.angle_alpha   90.00
_cell.angle_beta   90.00
_cell.angle_gamma   90.00
#
_symmetry.space_group_name_H-M   'P 1'
#
loop_
_entity.id
_entity.type
_entity.pdbx_description
1 polymer ?
#
loop_
_entity_poly.entity_id
_entity_poly.type
_entity_poly.pdbx_seq_one_letter_code
_entity_poly.pdbx_strand_id
1 'polypeptide(L)'
;MGISSAVPPPHHVIRLSPSAWALALSAAASGLPESGDPPVGGRAARILSELDHAAVQDGWTELHREGVADGSGLAGRWREALQEVLAPVTLLRLSAAYNGIGANSDLTITAGRGVCVHRRSTLETDPDGGLRTTGHEPSLEIALFDAGSAWGAIRRVLPPLKKLRADAAQAGTVHADNALQLPLTPAEAAGLAPEEVILSAAMTTRAGDTRQVWAGRWSVCGGTLYSVRTADGALLLTPQRAGHVAREITFALAGAYQFISGAAARV
;
A
#
# COMPACT_ATOMS: atom_id res chain seq x y z
N MET A 1 -1.54 30.49 16.31
CA MET A 1 -2.65 29.51 16.38
C MET A 1 -2.22 28.29 15.57
N GLY A 2 -1.78 27.22 16.24
CA GLY A 2 -1.33 26.00 15.57
C GLY A 2 -2.53 25.17 15.15
N ILE A 3 -2.70 24.97 13.85
CA ILE A 3 -3.66 24.00 13.32
C ILE A 3 -3.02 22.63 13.61
N SER A 4 -3.51 21.95 14.63
CA SER A 4 -3.21 20.53 14.84
C SER A 4 -3.79 19.77 13.66
N SER A 5 -2.97 19.52 12.64
CA SER A 5 -3.29 18.63 11.53
C SER A 5 -3.17 17.18 12.01
N ALA A 6 -3.99 16.80 12.99
CA ALA A 6 -4.14 15.41 13.39
C ALA A 6 -4.98 14.71 12.32
N VAL A 7 -4.33 14.17 11.30
CA VAL A 7 -4.98 13.33 10.29
C VAL A 7 -5.66 12.17 11.04
N PRO A 8 -6.98 11.93 10.85
CA PRO A 8 -7.69 10.90 11.60
C PRO A 8 -7.08 9.52 11.34
N PRO A 9 -6.92 8.68 12.38
CA PRO A 9 -6.54 7.28 12.17
C PRO A 9 -7.68 6.52 11.48
N PRO A 10 -7.39 5.35 10.84
CA PRO A 10 -8.43 4.46 10.36
C PRO A 10 -9.43 4.12 11.47
N HIS A 11 -10.72 4.08 11.12
CA HIS A 11 -11.80 3.94 12.09
C HIS A 11 -12.02 2.50 12.56
N HIS A 12 -11.49 1.52 11.81
CA HIS A 12 -11.60 0.11 12.17
C HIS A 12 -10.36 -0.65 11.69
N VAL A 13 -9.70 -1.38 12.60
CA VAL A 13 -8.51 -2.18 12.30
C VAL A 13 -8.69 -3.55 12.93
N ILE A 14 -8.55 -4.60 12.12
CA ILE A 14 -8.59 -5.99 12.54
C ILE A 14 -7.36 -6.74 12.06
N ARG A 15 -7.11 -7.91 12.65
CA ARG A 15 -6.10 -8.86 12.16
C ARG A 15 -6.80 -10.15 11.82
N LEU A 16 -6.49 -10.68 10.64
CA LEU A 16 -7.00 -11.96 10.18
C LEU A 16 -5.86 -12.91 9.84
N SER A 17 -6.07 -14.19 10.08
CA SER A 17 -5.26 -15.23 9.45
C SER A 17 -5.39 -15.17 7.91
N PRO A 18 -4.39 -15.66 7.15
CA PRO A 18 -4.48 -15.78 5.70
C PRO A 18 -5.70 -16.59 5.23
N SER A 19 -6.08 -17.63 5.98
CA SER A 19 -7.23 -18.49 5.67
C SER A 19 -8.56 -17.74 5.83
N ALA A 20 -8.76 -17.05 6.96
CA ALA A 20 -9.95 -16.22 7.17
C ALA A 20 -10.08 -15.12 6.12
N TRP A 21 -8.96 -14.49 5.76
CA TRP A 21 -8.93 -13.49 4.69
C TRP A 21 -9.32 -14.06 3.32
N ALA A 22 -8.81 -15.24 2.96
CA ALA A 22 -9.17 -15.91 1.70
C ALA A 22 -10.66 -16.28 1.65
N LEU A 23 -11.21 -16.77 2.76
CA LEU A 23 -12.65 -17.05 2.91
C LEU A 23 -13.49 -15.79 2.74
N ALA A 24 -13.09 -14.69 3.38
CA ALA A 24 -13.79 -13.41 3.26
C ALA A 24 -13.81 -12.92 1.80
N LEU A 25 -12.67 -12.95 1.10
CA LEU A 25 -12.59 -12.56 -0.30
C LEU A 25 -13.47 -13.45 -1.19
N SER A 26 -13.46 -14.77 -0.98
CA SER A 26 -14.31 -15.65 -1.78
C SER A 26 -15.79 -15.44 -1.52
N ALA A 27 -16.20 -15.28 -0.26
CA ALA A 27 -17.59 -15.04 0.10
C ALA A 27 -18.09 -13.70 -0.49
N ALA A 28 -17.21 -12.70 -0.60
CA ALA A 28 -17.51 -11.44 -1.27
C ALA A 28 -17.58 -11.58 -2.80
N ALA A 29 -16.75 -12.45 -3.39
CA ALA A 29 -16.71 -12.71 -4.82
C ALA A 29 -17.99 -13.39 -5.35
N SER A 30 -18.64 -14.25 -4.56
CA SER A 30 -19.88 -14.95 -4.95
C SER A 30 -21.06 -14.01 -5.30
N GLY A 31 -20.95 -12.71 -5.00
CA GLY A 31 -21.95 -11.70 -5.36
C GLY A 31 -21.55 -10.78 -6.53
N LEU A 32 -20.39 -10.99 -7.17
CA LEU A 32 -19.94 -10.18 -8.30
C LEU A 32 -20.32 -10.84 -9.64
N PRO A 33 -20.70 -10.05 -10.67
CA PRO A 33 -20.87 -10.57 -12.02
C PRO A 33 -19.53 -11.12 -12.54
N GLU A 34 -19.56 -12.21 -13.31
CA GLU A 34 -18.37 -12.74 -13.98
C GLU A 34 -17.86 -11.72 -15.01
N SER A 35 -16.98 -10.80 -14.60
CA SER A 35 -16.28 -9.92 -15.53
C SER A 35 -15.10 -10.67 -16.15
N GLY A 36 -14.98 -10.65 -17.48
CA GLY A 36 -13.94 -11.36 -18.26
C GLY A 36 -12.48 -10.91 -18.06
N ASP A 37 -12.19 -10.10 -17.04
CA ASP A 37 -10.84 -9.72 -16.62
C ASP A 37 -10.38 -10.68 -15.52
N PRO A 38 -9.16 -11.26 -15.55
CA PRO A 38 -8.75 -12.29 -14.59
C PRO A 38 -8.81 -11.71 -13.16
N PRO A 39 -9.69 -12.24 -12.29
CA PRO A 39 -9.99 -11.55 -11.05
C PRO A 39 -8.88 -11.81 -10.03
N VAL A 40 -8.69 -10.83 -9.14
CA VAL A 40 -8.03 -11.05 -7.83
C VAL A 40 -8.64 -12.28 -7.10
N GLY A 41 -9.88 -12.64 -7.44
CA GLY A 41 -10.56 -13.87 -7.05
C GLY A 41 -9.87 -15.18 -7.43
N GLY A 42 -9.03 -15.23 -8.49
CA GLY A 42 -8.31 -16.46 -8.87
C GLY A 42 -7.30 -16.91 -7.80
N ARG A 43 -6.68 -15.95 -7.09
CA ARG A 43 -5.78 -16.27 -5.96
C ARG A 43 -6.56 -16.71 -4.72
N ALA A 44 -7.69 -16.06 -4.43
CA ALA A 44 -8.55 -16.45 -3.30
C ALA A 44 -9.16 -17.85 -3.52
N ALA A 45 -9.66 -18.13 -4.73
CA ALA A 45 -10.20 -19.43 -5.11
C ALA A 45 -9.15 -20.55 -5.02
N ARG A 46 -7.90 -20.27 -5.43
CA ARG A 46 -6.80 -21.22 -5.27
C ARG A 46 -6.48 -21.51 -3.81
N ILE A 47 -6.35 -20.47 -2.97
CA ILE A 47 -6.09 -20.67 -1.53
C ILE A 47 -7.21 -21.49 -0.90
N LEU A 48 -8.47 -21.20 -1.24
CA LEU A 48 -9.60 -21.99 -0.75
C LEU A 48 -9.57 -23.45 -1.18
N SER A 49 -9.17 -23.74 -2.41
CA SER A 49 -9.05 -25.13 -2.88
C SER A 49 -7.99 -25.94 -2.12
N GLU A 50 -7.09 -25.26 -1.41
CA GLU A 50 -6.02 -25.85 -0.60
C GLU A 50 -6.40 -25.94 0.90
N LEU A 51 -7.52 -25.34 1.33
CA LEU A 51 -7.97 -25.41 2.73
C LEU A 51 -8.78 -26.69 2.99
N ASP A 52 -8.50 -27.34 4.12
CA ASP A 52 -9.34 -28.42 4.62
C ASP A 52 -10.58 -27.89 5.36
N HIS A 53 -11.52 -28.79 5.69
CA HIS A 53 -12.75 -28.43 6.39
C HIS A 53 -12.53 -27.78 7.77
N ALA A 54 -11.47 -28.18 8.49
CA ALA A 54 -11.16 -27.60 9.79
C ALA A 54 -10.70 -26.15 9.65
N ALA A 55 -9.79 -25.88 8.71
CA ALA A 55 -9.31 -24.54 8.39
C ALA A 55 -10.43 -23.61 7.88
N VAL A 56 -11.40 -24.16 7.13
CA VAL A 56 -12.61 -23.41 6.74
C VAL A 56 -13.45 -23.02 7.97
N GLN A 57 -13.69 -23.97 8.88
CA GLN A 57 -14.48 -23.73 10.09
C GLN A 57 -13.80 -22.74 11.04
N ASP A 58 -12.49 -22.88 11.26
CA ASP A 58 -11.70 -21.97 12.07
C ASP A 58 -11.70 -20.56 11.47
N GLY A 59 -11.57 -20.47 10.14
CA GLY A 59 -11.62 -19.20 9.43
C GLY A 59 -12.96 -18.49 9.59
N TRP A 60 -14.09 -19.18 9.45
CA TRP A 60 -15.41 -18.57 9.71
C TRP A 60 -15.59 -18.17 11.18
N THR A 61 -15.09 -18.97 12.11
CA THR A 61 -15.10 -18.65 13.55
C THR A 61 -14.33 -17.36 13.81
N GLU A 62 -13.16 -17.19 13.18
CA GLU A 62 -12.37 -15.96 13.24
C GLU A 62 -13.13 -14.77 12.64
N LEU A 63 -13.76 -14.93 11.47
CA LEU A 63 -14.55 -13.87 10.82
C LEU A 63 -15.73 -13.42 11.69
N HIS A 64 -16.41 -14.33 12.40
CA HIS A 64 -17.46 -13.96 13.36
C HIS A 64 -16.90 -13.23 14.58
N ARG A 65 -15.79 -13.71 15.14
CA ARG A 65 -15.12 -13.11 16.30
C ARG A 65 -14.71 -11.67 16.04
N GLU A 66 -14.21 -11.38 14.84
CA GLU A 66 -13.78 -10.04 14.41
C GLU A 66 -14.95 -9.18 13.85
N GLY A 67 -16.18 -9.71 13.83
CA GLY A 67 -17.36 -8.99 13.32
C GLY A 67 -17.29 -8.69 11.82
N VAL A 68 -16.57 -9.51 11.07
CA VAL A 68 -16.53 -9.55 9.60
C VAL A 68 -17.73 -10.32 9.05
N ALA A 69 -18.14 -11.37 9.76
CA ALA A 69 -19.31 -12.18 9.45
C ALA A 69 -20.34 -12.16 10.59
N ASP A 70 -21.61 -12.29 10.23
CA ASP A 70 -22.75 -12.52 11.10
C ASP A 70 -23.45 -13.84 10.72
N GLY A 71 -24.49 -14.24 11.47
CA GLY A 71 -25.19 -15.52 11.25
C GLY A 71 -25.79 -15.72 9.84
N SER A 72 -25.76 -14.71 8.96
CA SER A 72 -26.20 -14.77 7.57
C SER A 72 -25.06 -14.73 6.53
N GLY A 73 -23.80 -14.63 6.97
CA GLY A 73 -22.61 -14.53 6.12
C GLY A 73 -21.81 -13.26 6.37
N LEU A 74 -21.21 -12.66 5.33
CA LEU A 74 -20.47 -11.41 5.49
C LEU A 74 -21.40 -10.26 5.87
N ALA A 75 -21.03 -9.52 6.93
CA ALA A 75 -21.71 -8.31 7.35
C ALA A 75 -21.67 -7.25 6.23
N GLY A 76 -22.74 -6.47 6.05
CA GLY A 76 -22.91 -5.55 4.91
C GLY A 76 -21.72 -4.62 4.66
N ARG A 77 -21.24 -3.92 5.70
CA ARG A 77 -20.07 -3.02 5.62
C ARG A 77 -18.81 -3.72 5.10
N TRP A 78 -18.61 -4.99 5.48
CA TRP A 78 -17.44 -5.77 5.12
C TRP A 78 -17.57 -6.34 3.72
N ARG A 79 -18.77 -6.75 3.32
CA ARG A 79 -19.06 -7.17 1.95
C ARG A 79 -18.71 -6.07 0.95
N GLU A 80 -19.17 -4.85 1.19
CA GLU A 80 -18.85 -3.70 0.33
C GLU A 80 -17.34 -3.40 0.27
N ALA A 81 -16.67 -3.38 1.41
CA ALA A 81 -15.22 -3.18 1.49
C ALA A 81 -14.43 -4.28 0.74
N LEU A 82 -14.83 -5.54 0.90
CA LEU A 82 -14.17 -6.67 0.23
C LEU A 82 -14.39 -6.66 -1.29
N GLN A 83 -15.56 -6.21 -1.76
CA GLN A 83 -15.81 -6.02 -3.19
C GLN A 83 -14.88 -4.96 -3.80
N GLU A 84 -14.59 -3.88 -3.07
CA GLU A 84 -13.60 -2.88 -3.52
C GLU A 84 -12.18 -3.46 -3.59
N VAL A 85 -11.84 -4.36 -2.67
CA VAL A 85 -10.56 -5.09 -2.71
C VAL A 85 -10.46 -6.00 -3.93
N LEU A 86 -11.56 -6.64 -4.33
CA LEU A 86 -11.60 -7.54 -5.48
C LEU A 86 -11.57 -6.80 -6.81
N ALA A 87 -12.24 -5.65 -6.90
CA ALA A 87 -12.38 -4.84 -8.11
C ALA A 87 -12.04 -3.36 -7.85
N PRO A 88 -10.78 -3.02 -7.54
CA PRO A 88 -10.42 -1.65 -7.19
C PRO A 88 -10.50 -0.72 -8.40
N VAL A 89 -11.19 0.40 -8.20
CA VAL A 89 -11.14 1.55 -9.10
C VAL A 89 -9.76 2.21 -9.00
N THR A 90 -9.31 2.52 -7.78
CA THR A 90 -7.96 2.98 -7.48
C THR A 90 -7.28 2.02 -6.51
N LEU A 91 -6.10 1.52 -6.89
CA LEU A 91 -5.24 0.66 -6.08
C LEU A 91 -3.88 1.31 -5.92
N LEU A 92 -3.49 1.58 -4.67
CA LEU A 92 -2.13 1.98 -4.28
C LEU A 92 -1.43 0.80 -3.61
N ARG A 93 -0.35 0.32 -4.21
CA ARG A 93 0.53 -0.69 -3.63
C ARG A 93 1.76 -0.02 -3.03
N LEU A 94 2.07 -0.35 -1.79
CA LEU A 94 3.27 0.09 -1.09
C LEU A 94 4.12 -1.12 -0.73
N SER A 95 5.39 -1.09 -1.08
CA SER A 95 6.38 -2.08 -0.67
C SER A 95 7.51 -1.36 0.05
N ALA A 96 7.87 -1.83 1.23
CA ALA A 96 8.95 -1.24 2.01
C ALA A 96 9.86 -2.32 2.64
N ALA A 97 11.13 -1.98 2.81
CA ALA A 97 12.09 -2.75 3.58
C ALA A 97 12.75 -1.83 4.61
N TYR A 98 12.77 -2.24 5.88
CA TYR A 98 13.34 -1.48 6.99
C TYR A 98 13.75 -2.42 8.12
N ASN A 99 15.00 -2.34 8.58
CA ASN A 99 15.48 -3.05 9.78
C ASN A 99 15.16 -4.56 9.79
N GLY A 100 15.44 -5.25 8.68
CA GLY A 100 15.15 -6.68 8.52
C GLY A 100 13.66 -7.02 8.38
N ILE A 101 12.78 -6.02 8.22
CA ILE A 101 11.35 -6.22 8.01
C ILE A 101 10.94 -5.72 6.62
N GLY A 102 10.30 -6.60 5.88
CA GLY A 102 9.59 -6.29 4.65
C GLY A 102 8.13 -6.02 4.94
N ALA A 103 7.54 -5.09 4.22
CA ALA A 103 6.12 -4.78 4.31
C ALA A 103 5.54 -4.62 2.90
N ASN A 104 4.36 -5.19 2.68
CA ASN A 104 3.55 -5.00 1.48
C ASN A 104 2.15 -4.56 1.90
N SER A 105 1.68 -3.45 1.34
CA SER A 105 0.36 -2.90 1.66
C SER A 105 -0.40 -2.60 0.39
N ASP A 106 -1.62 -3.12 0.29
CA ASP A 106 -2.55 -2.82 -0.79
C ASP A 106 -3.63 -1.89 -0.24
N LEU A 107 -3.76 -0.69 -0.79
CA LEU A 107 -4.78 0.27 -0.43
C LEU A 107 -5.72 0.45 -1.60
N THR A 108 -6.97 0.06 -1.42
CA THR A 108 -8.05 0.37 -2.35
C THR A 108 -8.75 1.64 -1.88
N ILE A 109 -9.01 2.55 -2.81
CA ILE A 109 -9.54 3.88 -2.49
C ILE A 109 -10.65 4.19 -3.48
N THR A 110 -11.81 4.57 -2.95
CA THR A 110 -12.95 5.10 -3.71
C THR A 110 -13.28 6.51 -3.23
N ALA A 111 -14.33 7.13 -3.77
CA ALA A 111 -14.68 8.51 -3.42
C ALA A 111 -15.08 8.69 -1.94
N GLY A 112 -15.59 7.64 -1.29
CA GLY A 112 -16.10 7.71 0.09
C GLY A 112 -15.24 6.98 1.11
N ARG A 113 -14.58 5.89 0.74
CA ARG A 113 -13.91 4.99 1.67
C ARG A 113 -12.65 4.37 1.06
N GLY A 114 -11.91 3.66 1.89
CA GLY A 114 -10.82 2.80 1.45
C GLY A 114 -10.56 1.65 2.40
N VAL A 115 -9.86 0.66 1.86
CA VAL A 115 -9.44 -0.55 2.57
C VAL A 115 -7.95 -0.70 2.40
N CYS A 116 -7.22 -0.81 3.51
CA CYS A 116 -5.80 -1.09 3.54
C CYS A 116 -5.58 -2.52 4.03
N VAL A 117 -4.87 -3.33 3.24
CA VAL A 117 -4.45 -4.68 3.60
C VAL A 117 -2.94 -4.69 3.73
N HIS A 118 -2.44 -4.86 4.95
CA HIS A 118 -1.02 -4.76 5.29
C HIS A 118 -0.44 -6.11 5.73
N ARG A 119 0.69 -6.48 5.14
CA ARG A 119 1.41 -7.72 5.39
C ARG A 119 2.86 -7.42 5.72
N ARG A 120 3.41 -8.14 6.70
CA ARG A 120 4.82 -8.05 7.09
C ARG A 120 5.52 -9.38 6.92
N SER A 121 6.81 -9.30 6.64
CA SER A 121 7.71 -10.43 6.44
C SER A 121 9.07 -10.14 7.05
N THR A 122 9.77 -11.16 7.48
CA THR A 122 11.18 -11.05 7.87
C THR A 122 12.05 -11.10 6.61
N LEU A 123 13.03 -10.23 6.55
CA LEU A 123 14.01 -10.13 5.47
C LEU A 123 15.41 -10.38 6.03
N GLU A 124 16.19 -11.14 5.28
CA GLU A 124 17.64 -11.28 5.48
C GLU A 124 18.36 -10.73 4.25
N THR A 125 19.58 -10.24 4.47
CA THR A 125 20.47 -9.84 3.38
C THR A 125 21.27 -11.08 2.96
N ASP A 126 21.17 -11.44 1.69
CA ASP A 126 21.97 -12.52 1.10
C ASP A 126 23.43 -12.06 0.91
N PRO A 127 24.39 -12.98 0.73
CA PRO A 127 25.81 -12.63 0.54
C PRO A 127 26.07 -11.65 -0.60
N ASP A 128 25.24 -11.65 -1.64
CA ASP A 128 25.33 -10.76 -2.81
C ASP A 128 24.68 -9.38 -2.57
N GLY A 129 24.22 -9.09 -1.35
CA GLY A 129 23.54 -7.85 -1.00
C GLY A 129 22.05 -7.79 -1.39
N GLY A 130 21.50 -8.88 -1.93
CA GLY A 130 20.06 -9.03 -2.19
C GLY A 130 19.25 -9.17 -0.90
N LEU A 131 17.95 -8.89 -0.96
CA LEU A 131 17.03 -9.13 0.16
C LEU A 131 16.21 -10.39 -0.10
N ARG A 132 16.22 -11.33 0.85
CA ARG A 132 15.44 -12.57 0.80
C ARG A 132 14.43 -12.62 1.93
N THR A 133 13.21 -13.02 1.61
CA THR A 133 12.18 -13.26 2.63
C THR A 133 12.41 -14.59 3.34
N THR A 134 12.45 -14.58 4.67
CA THR A 134 12.70 -15.76 5.51
C THR A 134 11.52 -16.17 6.37
N GLY A 135 10.53 -15.28 6.51
CA GLY A 135 9.30 -15.57 7.22
C GLY A 135 8.20 -14.58 6.89
N HIS A 136 6.97 -14.96 7.19
CA HIS A 136 5.79 -14.10 7.09
C HIS A 136 5.13 -14.00 8.47
N GLU A 137 4.57 -12.84 8.79
CA GLU A 137 3.69 -12.78 9.95
C GLU A 137 2.48 -13.70 9.74
N PRO A 138 2.02 -14.41 10.78
CA PRO A 138 0.91 -15.36 10.67
C PRO A 138 -0.45 -14.68 10.52
N SER A 139 -0.49 -13.35 10.48
CA SER A 139 -1.71 -12.56 10.29
C SER A 139 -1.42 -11.36 9.39
N LEU A 140 -2.46 -10.90 8.70
CA LEU A 140 -2.47 -9.62 8.00
C LEU A 140 -3.36 -8.63 8.73
N GLU A 141 -2.99 -7.36 8.68
CA GLU A 141 -3.79 -6.26 9.23
C GLU A 141 -4.70 -5.70 8.14
N ILE A 142 -5.97 -5.47 8.47
CA ILE A 142 -6.96 -4.87 7.58
C ILE A 142 -7.51 -3.63 8.26
N ALA A 143 -7.46 -2.50 7.57
CA ALA A 143 -7.94 -1.23 8.07
C ALA A 143 -8.97 -0.62 7.11
N LEU A 144 -10.12 -0.23 7.64
CA LEU A 144 -11.11 0.58 6.95
C LEU A 144 -10.89 2.05 7.29
N PHE A 145 -10.95 2.92 6.29
CA PHE A 145 -10.75 4.36 6.46
C PHE A 145 -11.62 5.17 5.50
N ASP A 146 -11.88 6.43 5.86
CA ASP A 146 -12.54 7.38 4.96
C ASP A 146 -11.55 7.89 3.92
N ALA A 147 -11.99 8.12 2.68
CA ALA A 147 -11.11 8.57 1.60
C ALA A 147 -10.35 9.87 1.94
N GLY A 148 -10.98 10.79 2.69
CA GLY A 148 -10.33 12.01 3.19
C GLY A 148 -9.20 11.77 4.20
N SER A 149 -9.16 10.58 4.82
CA SER A 149 -8.16 10.14 5.79
C SER A 149 -7.11 9.19 5.18
N ALA A 150 -7.03 9.10 3.85
CA ALA A 150 -6.14 8.17 3.15
C ALA A 150 -4.67 8.28 3.59
N TRP A 151 -4.16 9.50 3.79
CA TRP A 151 -2.79 9.69 4.28
C TRP A 151 -2.58 9.11 5.69
N GLY A 152 -3.58 9.18 6.57
CA GLY A 152 -3.52 8.58 7.90
C GLY A 152 -3.37 7.06 7.84
N ALA A 153 -4.12 6.42 6.94
CA ALA A 153 -4.01 4.98 6.67
C ALA A 153 -2.65 4.62 6.05
N ILE A 154 -2.16 5.38 5.08
CA ILE A 154 -0.83 5.18 4.46
C ILE A 154 0.27 5.32 5.50
N ARG A 155 0.26 6.41 6.27
CA ARG A 155 1.27 6.73 7.28
C ARG A 155 1.43 5.62 8.33
N ARG A 156 0.34 4.91 8.66
CA ARG A 156 0.35 3.77 9.60
C ARG A 156 1.21 2.61 9.10
N VAL A 157 1.19 2.33 7.80
CA VAL A 157 1.87 1.17 7.20
C VAL A 157 3.27 1.48 6.69
N LEU A 158 3.67 2.76 6.65
CA LEU A 158 5.04 3.16 6.32
C LEU A 158 6.02 2.80 7.45
N PRO A 159 7.32 2.58 7.15
CA PRO A 159 8.35 2.45 8.18
C PRO A 159 8.33 3.61 9.18
N PRO A 160 8.67 3.38 10.47
CA PRO A 160 8.53 4.35 11.56
C PRO A 160 9.55 5.50 11.54
N LEU A 161 9.98 5.95 10.36
CA LEU A 161 10.85 7.09 10.19
C LEU A 161 10.05 8.38 10.01
N LYS A 162 10.37 9.40 10.83
CA LYS A 162 9.70 10.71 10.78
C LYS A 162 9.71 11.33 9.37
N LYS A 163 10.79 11.14 8.59
CA LYS A 163 10.92 11.68 7.23
C LYS A 163 9.93 11.07 6.24
N LEU A 164 9.59 9.79 6.40
CA LEU A 164 8.62 9.08 5.56
C LEU A 164 7.16 9.35 6.00
N ARG A 165 6.96 9.51 7.31
CA ARG A 165 5.63 9.69 7.92
C ARG A 165 5.18 11.15 8.07
N ALA A 166 6.01 12.11 7.72
CA ALA A 166 5.69 13.54 7.78
C ALA A 166 4.58 13.90 6.80
N ASP A 167 3.78 14.91 7.15
CA ASP A 167 2.61 15.34 6.37
C ASP A 167 3.02 16.19 5.17
N ALA A 168 2.17 16.24 4.14
CA ALA A 168 2.48 16.93 2.88
C ALA A 168 2.76 18.43 3.07
N ALA A 169 2.15 19.07 4.07
CA ALA A 169 2.41 20.47 4.41
C ALA A 169 3.85 20.74 4.87
N GLN A 170 4.57 19.70 5.31
CA GLN A 170 5.96 19.80 5.71
C GLN A 170 6.93 19.69 4.51
N ALA A 171 6.41 19.34 3.33
CA ALA A 171 7.20 19.24 2.12
C ALA A 171 7.65 20.63 1.67
N GLY A 172 8.90 20.98 1.96
CA GLY A 172 9.51 22.20 1.43
C GLY A 172 9.90 22.06 -0.06
N THR A 173 10.39 23.15 -0.62
CA THR A 173 11.11 23.16 -1.89
C THR A 173 12.52 22.59 -1.69
N VAL A 174 12.97 21.71 -2.57
CA VAL A 174 14.36 21.27 -2.64
C VAL A 174 14.88 21.64 -4.02
N HIS A 175 16.07 22.26 -4.05
CA HIS A 175 16.73 22.57 -5.31
C HIS A 175 17.34 21.28 -5.85
N ALA A 176 17.10 20.99 -7.13
CA ALA A 176 17.52 19.76 -7.79
C ALA A 176 19.04 19.66 -7.97
N ASP A 177 19.77 20.74 -7.69
CA ASP A 177 21.21 20.91 -7.90
C ASP A 177 22.09 19.91 -7.12
N ASN A 178 21.50 19.12 -6.21
CA ASN A 178 22.18 18.12 -5.39
C ASN A 178 21.78 16.67 -5.73
N ALA A 179 21.26 16.41 -6.94
CA ALA A 179 20.97 15.05 -7.38
C ALA A 179 22.25 14.24 -7.58
N LEU A 180 22.28 13.02 -7.03
CA LEU A 180 23.36 12.05 -7.23
C LEU A 180 22.98 11.09 -8.37
N GLN A 181 23.92 10.80 -9.27
CA GLN A 181 23.72 9.86 -10.37
C GLN A 181 24.54 8.58 -10.13
N LEU A 182 23.91 7.42 -10.30
CA LEU A 182 24.56 6.11 -10.21
C LEU A 182 25.11 5.66 -11.57
N PRO A 183 26.32 5.06 -11.63
CA PRO A 183 27.18 4.72 -10.50
C PRO A 183 27.82 5.96 -9.86
N LEU A 184 27.90 5.96 -8.53
CA LEU A 184 28.46 7.07 -7.76
C LEU A 184 29.98 7.11 -7.90
N THR A 185 30.55 8.31 -7.84
CA THR A 185 31.99 8.49 -7.63
C THR A 185 32.41 8.01 -6.24
N PRO A 186 33.69 7.67 -6.00
CA PRO A 186 34.16 7.25 -4.68
C PRO A 186 33.88 8.26 -3.56
N ALA A 187 33.93 9.56 -3.85
CA ALA A 187 33.63 10.61 -2.89
C ALA A 187 32.14 10.65 -2.52
N GLU A 188 31.25 10.46 -3.50
CA GLU A 188 29.80 10.37 -3.27
C GLU A 188 29.42 9.08 -2.53
N ALA A 189 30.05 7.96 -2.88
CA ALA A 189 29.86 6.68 -2.20
C ALA A 189 30.34 6.73 -0.74
N ALA A 190 31.48 7.37 -0.46
CA ALA A 190 31.99 7.54 0.90
C ALA A 190 31.06 8.38 1.81
N GLY A 191 30.23 9.26 1.21
CA GLY A 191 29.24 10.06 1.93
C GLY A 191 27.89 9.37 2.14
N LEU A 192 27.64 8.23 1.49
CA LEU A 192 26.39 7.48 1.62
C LEU A 192 26.55 6.35 2.63
N ALA A 193 25.86 6.49 3.76
CA ALA A 193 25.69 5.39 4.69
C ALA A 193 24.81 4.27 4.07
N PRO A 194 24.84 3.04 4.64
CA PRO A 194 23.97 1.95 4.18
C PRO A 194 22.51 2.37 4.12
N GLU A 195 21.78 1.82 3.16
CA GLU A 195 20.36 2.07 2.98
C GLU A 195 19.58 1.61 4.22
N GLU A 196 18.94 2.55 4.90
CA GLU A 196 18.11 2.29 6.07
C GLU A 196 16.73 1.80 5.64
N VAL A 197 16.19 2.41 4.57
CA VAL A 197 14.86 2.10 4.05
C VAL A 197 14.82 2.15 2.54
N ILE A 198 14.13 1.17 1.96
CA ILE A 198 13.57 1.25 0.60
C ILE A 198 12.06 1.39 0.71
N LEU A 199 11.46 2.33 -0.01
CA LEU A 199 10.02 2.47 -0.17
C LEU A 199 9.68 2.58 -1.66
N SER A 200 8.79 1.73 -2.15
CA SER A 200 8.21 1.83 -3.49
C SER A 200 6.70 1.96 -3.39
N ALA A 201 6.13 2.78 -4.24
CA ALA A 201 4.70 2.98 -4.38
C ALA A 201 4.30 2.84 -5.85
N ALA A 202 3.18 2.17 -6.11
CA ALA A 202 2.59 2.09 -7.44
C ALA A 202 1.07 2.28 -7.31
N MET A 203 0.53 3.26 -8.04
CA MET A 203 -0.90 3.54 -8.09
C MET A 203 -1.44 3.18 -9.47
N THR A 204 -2.59 2.53 -9.48
CA THR A 204 -3.35 2.23 -10.70
C THR A 204 -4.77 2.72 -10.50
N THR A 205 -5.29 3.46 -11.48
CA THR A 205 -6.67 3.92 -11.50
C THR A 205 -7.34 3.51 -12.81
N ARG A 206 -8.56 2.98 -12.73
CA ARG A 206 -9.37 2.55 -13.88
C ARG A 206 -10.58 3.46 -14.07
N ALA A 207 -10.93 3.74 -15.31
CA ALA A 207 -12.17 4.41 -15.69
C ALA A 207 -12.66 3.84 -17.03
N GLY A 208 -13.68 2.97 -16.98
CA GLY A 208 -14.04 2.10 -18.11
C GLY A 208 -12.83 1.25 -18.54
N ASP A 209 -12.55 1.24 -19.84
CA ASP A 209 -11.41 0.51 -20.43
C ASP A 209 -10.07 1.24 -20.31
N THR A 210 -10.08 2.48 -19.80
CA THR A 210 -8.86 3.29 -19.67
C THR A 210 -8.21 3.13 -18.30
N ARG A 211 -6.88 3.23 -18.28
CA ARG A 211 -6.07 3.09 -17.07
C ARG A 211 -5.04 4.21 -16.95
N GLN A 212 -4.93 4.78 -15.76
CA GLN A 212 -3.84 5.65 -15.35
C GLN A 212 -2.91 4.90 -14.40
N VAL A 213 -1.61 5.11 -14.54
CA VAL A 213 -0.57 4.53 -13.67
C VAL A 213 0.34 5.64 -13.17
N TRP A 214 0.71 5.55 -11.90
CA TRP A 214 1.74 6.37 -11.28
C TRP A 214 2.65 5.47 -10.44
N ALA A 215 3.93 5.83 -10.33
CA ALA A 215 4.88 5.13 -9.48
C ALA A 215 5.84 6.11 -8.84
N GLY A 216 6.30 5.78 -7.63
CA GLY A 216 7.31 6.53 -6.90
C GLY A 216 8.21 5.59 -6.12
N ARG A 217 9.48 5.98 -5.97
CA ARG A 217 10.45 5.25 -5.16
C ARG A 217 11.23 6.23 -4.30
N TRP A 218 11.46 5.84 -3.05
CA TRP A 218 12.23 6.60 -2.09
C TRP A 218 13.21 5.69 -1.37
N SER A 219 14.32 6.29 -0.94
CA SER A 219 15.34 5.66 -0.13
C SER A 219 15.69 6.57 1.04
N VAL A 220 16.03 5.99 2.19
CA VAL A 220 16.63 6.74 3.30
C VAL A 220 18.04 6.20 3.54
N CYS A 221 19.05 7.04 3.37
CA CYS A 221 20.46 6.68 3.59
C CYS A 221 21.11 7.76 4.48
N GLY A 222 21.76 7.35 5.56
CA GLY A 222 22.43 8.27 6.49
C GLY A 222 21.47 9.33 7.04
N GLY A 223 20.25 8.90 7.32
CA GLY A 223 19.14 9.75 7.72
C GLY A 223 18.58 10.65 6.62
N THR A 224 19.14 10.73 5.42
CA THR A 224 18.64 11.61 4.33
C THR A 224 17.62 10.88 3.47
N LEU A 225 16.47 11.52 3.22
CA LEU A 225 15.44 11.01 2.31
C LEU A 225 15.82 11.37 0.87
N TYR A 226 15.78 10.40 -0.02
CA TYR A 226 15.99 10.58 -1.45
C TYR A 226 14.75 10.15 -2.22
N SER A 227 14.38 10.90 -3.26
CA SER A 227 13.54 10.40 -4.35
C SER A 227 14.45 9.65 -5.32
N VAL A 228 14.07 8.44 -5.70
CA VAL A 228 14.82 7.61 -6.64
C VAL A 228 14.09 7.59 -7.97
N ARG A 229 14.78 7.94 -9.04
CA ARG A 229 14.25 7.92 -10.41
C ARG A 229 15.24 7.19 -11.33
N THR A 230 14.76 6.77 -12.49
CA THR A 230 15.63 6.30 -13.58
C THR A 230 15.56 7.31 -14.71
N ALA A 231 16.71 7.78 -15.19
CA ALA A 231 16.83 8.64 -16.36
C ALA A 231 18.01 8.15 -17.20
N ASP A 232 17.80 7.95 -18.50
CA ASP A 232 18.82 7.48 -19.44
C ASP A 232 19.55 6.20 -18.99
N GLY A 233 18.82 5.29 -18.35
CA GLY A 233 19.36 4.02 -17.81
C GLY A 233 20.14 4.16 -16.50
N ALA A 234 20.37 5.38 -16.01
CA ALA A 234 21.00 5.65 -14.73
C ALA A 234 19.96 5.87 -13.62
N LEU A 235 20.31 5.48 -12.39
CA LEU A 235 19.51 5.82 -11.21
C LEU A 235 19.91 7.21 -10.71
N LEU A 236 18.92 8.07 -10.48
CA LEU A 236 19.07 9.42 -9.93
C LEU A 236 18.48 9.45 -8.53
N LEU A 237 19.29 9.85 -7.54
CA LEU A 237 18.88 10.09 -6.17
C LEU A 237 18.83 11.59 -5.92
N THR A 238 17.63 12.14 -5.79
CA THR A 238 17.45 13.57 -5.48
C THR A 238 17.11 13.71 -3.99
N PRO A 239 17.91 14.42 -3.18
CA PRO A 239 17.60 14.68 -1.78
C PRO A 239 16.22 15.32 -1.62
N GLN A 240 15.49 14.93 -0.58
CA GLN A 240 14.14 15.42 -0.28
C GLN A 240 13.98 15.79 1.19
N ARG A 241 13.06 16.71 1.44
CA ARG A 241 12.60 17.04 2.79
C ARG A 241 11.51 16.06 3.25
N ALA A 242 11.34 15.98 4.57
CA ALA A 242 10.21 15.29 5.17
C ALA A 242 8.88 15.82 4.57
N GLY A 243 7.90 14.94 4.39
CA GLY A 243 6.61 15.28 3.78
C GLY A 243 6.56 15.09 2.26
N HIS A 244 7.71 14.89 1.59
CA HIS A 244 7.75 14.64 0.15
C HIS A 244 6.94 13.41 -0.27
N VAL A 245 7.06 12.30 0.47
CA VAL A 245 6.29 11.07 0.20
C VAL A 245 4.77 11.35 0.24
N ALA A 246 4.33 12.05 1.29
CA ALA A 246 2.94 12.45 1.45
C ALA A 246 2.44 13.33 0.30
N ARG A 247 3.25 14.33 -0.09
CA ARG A 247 2.94 15.25 -1.19
C ARG A 247 2.77 14.50 -2.52
N GLU A 248 3.72 13.64 -2.87
CA GLU A 248 3.69 12.89 -4.13
C GLU A 248 2.51 11.92 -4.20
N ILE A 249 2.23 11.17 -3.12
CA ILE A 249 1.09 10.25 -3.09
C ILE A 249 -0.24 11.02 -3.13
N THR A 250 -0.34 12.15 -2.41
CA THR A 250 -1.54 13.00 -2.43
C THR A 250 -1.76 13.59 -3.83
N PHE A 251 -0.70 14.03 -4.50
CA PHE A 251 -0.77 14.50 -5.88
C PHE A 251 -1.25 13.40 -6.84
N ALA A 252 -0.69 12.19 -6.72
CA ALA A 252 -1.12 11.05 -7.52
C ALA A 252 -2.60 10.69 -7.29
N LEU A 253 -3.06 10.73 -6.03
CA LEU A 253 -4.46 10.48 -5.68
C LEU A 253 -5.40 11.57 -6.22
N ALA A 254 -5.02 12.84 -6.15
CA ALA A 254 -5.78 13.92 -6.77
C ALA A 254 -5.89 13.73 -8.29
N GLY A 255 -4.79 13.34 -8.94
CA GLY A 255 -4.78 12.99 -10.37
C GLY A 255 -5.70 11.82 -10.70
N ALA A 256 -5.74 10.79 -9.85
CA ALA A 256 -6.66 9.66 -9.99
C ALA A 256 -8.13 10.09 -9.95
N TYR A 257 -8.52 10.95 -9.00
CA TYR A 257 -9.90 11.45 -8.93
C TYR A 257 -10.27 12.32 -10.14
N GLN A 258 -9.34 13.15 -10.62
CA GLN A 258 -9.55 13.94 -11.84
C GLN A 258 -9.71 13.05 -13.07
N PHE A 259 -8.91 11.98 -13.17
CA PHE A 259 -9.00 11.02 -14.27
C PHE A 259 -10.37 10.31 -14.30
N ILE A 260 -10.85 9.82 -13.14
CA ILE A 260 -12.18 9.19 -13.03
C ILE A 260 -13.29 10.20 -13.40
N SER A 261 -13.24 11.41 -12.84
CA SER A 261 -14.25 12.45 -13.08
C SER A 261 -14.30 12.88 -14.55
N GLY A 262 -13.13 13.04 -15.17
CA GLY A 262 -13.00 13.41 -16.58
C GLY A 262 -13.49 12.32 -17.54
N ALA A 263 -13.35 11.05 -17.17
CA ALA A 263 -13.91 9.94 -17.93
C ALA A 263 -15.44 9.89 -17.83
N ALA A 264 -16.01 10.10 -16.64
CA ALA A 264 -17.46 10.14 -16.44
C ALA A 264 -18.16 11.25 -17.22
N ALA A 265 -17.50 12.40 -17.43
CA ALA A 265 -18.03 13.52 -18.20
C ALA A 265 -18.03 13.31 -19.74
N ARG A 266 -17.43 12.22 -20.23
CA ARG A 266 -17.34 11.90 -21.68
C ARG A 266 -18.35 10.84 -22.12
N VAL A 267 -19.09 10.26 -21.17
CA VAL A 267 -20.17 9.28 -21.39
C VAL A 267 -21.50 10.01 -21.33
#